data_AF-A0A1Q6UKY3-F1
#
_entry.id   AF-A0A1Q6UKY3-F1
#
_cell.length_a   1.000
_cell.length_b   1.000
_cell.length_c   1.000
_cell.angle_alpha   90.00
_cell.angle_beta   90.00
_cell.angle_gamma   90.00
#
_symmetry.space_group_name_H-M   'P 1'
#
loop_
_entity.id
_entity.type
_entity.pdbx_description
1 polymer ?
#
loop_
_entity_poly.entity_id
_entity_poly.type
_entity_poly.pdbx_seq_one_letter_code
_entity_poly.pdbx_strand_id
1 'polypeptide(L)'
;MKQTKNIAAAALRAIAGARRGGPAFCNIAEGTHAGSVTMRAAEAVDSQNLLVAAGENDGEFVVASASKKPIGVCLDEGAKGDSVSVALPGCAESTFVCRTSANVSAGDSLYASAGGKVSPVAGDGAYKVGVALCSAAAGCPVEIDPQGFGERAWQVHSCGLYVWTGATSSETLASGELGEGDIAFASIAAAGGSEKSVSAIVSDGGITFSLDAAGTASSTKIAWMVLRKN
;
A
#
# COMPACT_ATOMS: atom_id res chain seq x y z
N MET A 1 -29.92 -21.76 69.23
CA MET A 1 -28.60 -22.18 68.71
C MET A 1 -28.70 -22.51 67.23
N LYS A 2 -28.31 -21.59 66.33
CA LYS A 2 -28.01 -21.85 64.91
C LYS A 2 -27.70 -20.50 64.25
N GLN A 3 -26.41 -20.18 64.04
CA GLN A 3 -25.89 -19.30 62.97
C GLN A 3 -24.37 -19.01 63.09
N THR A 4 -23.60 -19.75 63.88
CA THR A 4 -22.13 -19.54 64.00
C THR A 4 -21.30 -20.23 62.91
N LYS A 5 -21.92 -20.85 61.91
CA LYS A 5 -21.21 -21.42 60.76
C LYS A 5 -21.49 -20.54 59.55
N ASN A 6 -20.58 -19.62 59.21
CA ASN A 6 -20.27 -19.20 57.83
C ASN A 6 -19.45 -17.90 57.71
N ILE A 7 -19.13 -17.19 58.79
CA ILE A 7 -18.34 -15.94 58.69
C ILE A 7 -16.90 -16.23 58.27
N ALA A 8 -16.26 -17.26 58.85
CA ALA A 8 -14.91 -17.66 58.48
C ALA A 8 -14.81 -18.21 57.04
N ALA A 9 -15.84 -18.93 56.58
CA ALA A 9 -15.90 -19.46 55.21
C ALA A 9 -16.17 -18.34 54.17
N ALA A 10 -16.97 -17.34 54.52
CA ALA A 10 -17.22 -16.17 53.69
C ALA A 10 -15.98 -15.26 53.60
N ALA A 11 -15.28 -15.04 54.71
CA ALA A 11 -14.03 -14.29 54.74
C ALA A 11 -12.92 -14.98 53.91
N LEU A 12 -12.79 -16.30 54.03
CA LEU A 12 -11.79 -17.06 53.26
C LEU A 12 -12.11 -17.08 51.75
N ARG A 13 -13.39 -17.12 51.37
CA ARG A 13 -13.83 -16.98 49.96
C ARG A 13 -13.63 -15.57 49.41
N ALA A 14 -13.83 -14.52 50.22
CA ALA A 14 -13.59 -13.14 49.82
C ALA A 14 -12.09 -12.87 49.58
N ILE A 15 -11.22 -13.41 50.44
CA ILE A 15 -9.76 -13.28 50.31
C ILE A 15 -9.23 -14.14 49.15
N ALA A 16 -9.82 -15.31 48.91
CA ALA A 16 -9.49 -16.15 47.75
C ALA A 16 -9.99 -15.55 46.41
N GLY A 17 -11.12 -14.84 46.42
CA GLY A 17 -11.64 -14.09 45.27
C GLY A 17 -10.78 -12.86 44.94
N ALA A 18 -10.34 -12.12 45.97
CA ALA A 18 -9.44 -10.98 45.82
C ALA A 18 -8.05 -11.37 45.30
N ARG A 19 -7.61 -12.62 45.51
CA ARG A 19 -6.36 -13.17 44.94
C ARG A 19 -6.53 -13.86 43.58
N ARG A 20 -7.76 -13.99 43.08
CA ARG A 20 -8.07 -14.56 41.76
C ARG A 20 -8.44 -13.53 40.71
N GLY A 21 -8.62 -12.27 41.11
CA GLY A 21 -8.52 -11.13 40.20
C GLY A 21 -7.06 -10.91 39.86
N GLY A 22 -6.47 -11.79 39.05
CA GLY A 22 -5.33 -11.35 38.25
C GLY A 22 -5.79 -10.08 37.52
N PRO A 23 -4.96 -9.02 37.44
CA PRO A 23 -5.32 -7.89 36.61
C PRO A 23 -5.73 -8.45 35.25
N ALA A 24 -6.93 -8.09 34.80
CA ALA A 24 -7.25 -8.22 33.39
C ALA A 24 -6.24 -7.31 32.70
N PHE A 25 -5.10 -7.87 32.32
CA PHE A 25 -4.26 -7.25 31.31
C PHE A 25 -5.12 -7.27 30.06
N CYS A 26 -5.84 -6.17 29.81
CA CYS A 26 -6.08 -5.77 28.44
C CYS A 26 -4.72 -5.95 27.74
N ASN A 27 -4.65 -6.64 26.61
CA ASN A 27 -3.38 -6.76 25.90
C ASN A 27 -2.80 -5.35 25.81
N ILE A 28 -1.54 -5.16 26.21
CA ILE A 28 -0.93 -3.82 26.26
C ILE A 28 -0.83 -3.19 24.86
N ALA A 29 -1.08 -3.99 23.83
CA ALA A 29 -1.19 -3.64 22.41
C ALA A 29 -2.63 -3.43 21.91
N GLU A 30 -3.65 -3.53 22.76
CA GLU A 30 -5.05 -3.24 22.42
C GLU A 30 -5.40 -1.82 22.87
N GLY A 31 -5.79 -0.95 21.93
CA GLY A 31 -6.21 0.42 22.24
C GLY A 31 -6.43 1.28 21.00
N THR A 32 -6.88 2.52 21.24
CA THR A 32 -6.94 3.56 20.20
C THR A 32 -5.57 4.22 20.12
N HIS A 33 -4.92 4.14 18.96
CA HIS A 33 -3.65 4.80 18.72
C HIS A 33 -3.89 6.18 18.10
N ALA A 34 -3.05 7.16 18.45
CA ALA A 34 -3.10 8.51 17.91
C ALA A 34 -1.79 8.81 17.19
N GLY A 35 -1.69 8.35 15.93
CA GLY A 35 -0.57 8.64 15.05
C GLY A 35 0.68 7.76 15.23
N SER A 36 0.83 7.02 16.33
CA SER A 36 1.90 6.02 16.48
C SER A 36 1.53 4.86 17.40
N VAL A 37 2.25 3.75 17.24
CA VAL A 37 2.12 2.53 18.05
C VAL A 37 3.50 1.96 18.38
N THR A 38 3.67 1.41 19.57
CA THR A 38 4.87 0.65 19.93
C THR A 38 4.75 -0.77 19.40
N MET A 39 5.69 -1.19 18.56
CA MET A 39 5.74 -2.53 17.99
C MET A 39 7.11 -3.17 18.22
N ARG A 40 7.17 -4.50 18.17
CA ARG A 40 8.43 -5.24 18.35
C ARG A 40 9.16 -5.38 17.02
N ALA A 41 10.44 -5.03 16.96
CA ALA A 41 11.25 -5.21 15.77
C ALA A 41 11.58 -6.70 15.57
N ALA A 42 11.17 -7.30 14.44
CA ALA A 42 11.50 -8.68 14.09
C ALA A 42 12.90 -8.83 13.45
N GLU A 43 13.54 -7.71 13.12
CA GLU A 43 14.92 -7.59 12.64
C GLU A 43 15.59 -6.33 13.22
N ALA A 44 16.88 -6.14 12.94
CA ALA A 44 17.59 -4.93 13.34
C ALA A 44 17.16 -3.73 12.47
N VAL A 45 17.02 -2.56 13.11
CA VAL A 45 16.71 -1.29 12.46
C VAL A 45 17.95 -0.41 12.55
N ASP A 46 18.74 -0.39 11.48
CA ASP A 46 20.05 0.27 11.44
C ASP A 46 19.97 1.79 11.27
N SER A 47 18.76 2.34 11.10
CA SER A 47 18.54 3.76 10.93
C SER A 47 17.11 4.15 11.34
N GLN A 48 16.95 5.31 11.95
CA GLN A 48 15.65 5.95 12.13
C GLN A 48 15.00 6.33 10.77
N ASN A 49 13.70 6.55 10.79
CA ASN A 49 12.87 7.01 9.67
C ASN A 49 12.84 6.04 8.47
N LEU A 50 12.86 4.74 8.77
CA LEU A 50 12.66 3.69 7.77
C LEU A 50 11.20 3.28 7.72
N LEU A 51 10.67 3.09 6.52
CA LEU A 51 9.40 2.43 6.28
C LEU A 51 9.44 1.02 6.86
N VAL A 52 8.34 0.63 7.51
CA VAL A 52 8.17 -0.70 8.07
C VAL A 52 6.92 -1.37 7.51
N ALA A 53 6.96 -2.69 7.44
CA ALA A 53 5.87 -3.56 7.06
C ALA A 53 5.52 -4.50 8.24
N ALA A 54 4.35 -5.11 8.20
CA ALA A 54 3.97 -6.11 9.19
C ALA A 54 4.97 -7.28 9.21
N GLY A 55 5.37 -7.70 10.41
CA GLY A 55 6.18 -8.88 10.62
C GLY A 55 5.39 -10.19 10.42
N GLU A 56 6.02 -11.32 10.71
CA GLU A 56 5.37 -12.63 10.63
C GLU A 56 4.40 -12.88 11.78
N ASN A 57 4.64 -12.27 12.95
CA ASN A 57 3.80 -12.39 14.13
C ASN A 57 3.06 -11.09 14.44
N ASP A 58 1.93 -11.22 15.14
CA ASP A 58 1.13 -10.08 15.57
C ASP A 58 1.92 -9.15 16.49
N GLY A 59 1.83 -7.84 16.22
CA GLY A 59 2.54 -6.81 16.97
C GLY A 59 4.03 -6.68 16.62
N GLU A 60 4.52 -7.43 15.63
CA GLU A 60 5.87 -7.29 15.10
C GLU A 60 5.90 -6.50 13.79
N PHE A 61 7.04 -5.87 13.52
CA PHE A 61 7.33 -5.24 12.24
C PHE A 61 8.71 -5.65 11.70
N VAL A 62 8.86 -5.50 10.39
CA VAL A 62 10.11 -5.63 9.64
C VAL A 62 10.35 -4.36 8.81
N VAL A 63 11.59 -4.07 8.45
CA VAL A 63 11.94 -3.01 7.51
C VAL A 63 11.30 -3.32 6.15
N ALA A 64 10.58 -2.35 5.59
CA ALA A 64 9.85 -2.57 4.34
C ALA A 64 10.82 -2.73 3.16
N SER A 65 10.55 -3.72 2.32
CA SER A 65 11.11 -3.76 0.96
C SER A 65 10.17 -3.06 -0.02
N ALA A 66 10.64 -2.81 -1.24
CA ALA A 66 9.82 -2.17 -2.28
C ALA A 66 8.48 -2.92 -2.52
N SER A 67 8.48 -4.26 -2.47
CA SER A 67 7.30 -5.08 -2.76
C SER A 67 6.43 -5.41 -1.55
N LYS A 68 6.80 -4.94 -0.35
CA LYS A 68 6.02 -5.13 0.87
C LYS A 68 5.24 -3.86 1.18
N LYS A 69 3.94 -4.00 1.45
CA LYS A 69 3.08 -2.86 1.79
C LYS A 69 3.59 -2.23 3.09
N PRO A 70 4.00 -0.95 3.09
CA PRO A 70 4.36 -0.27 4.31
C PRO A 70 3.12 -0.05 5.16
N ILE A 71 3.26 -0.20 6.48
CA ILE A 71 2.22 0.08 7.48
C ILE A 71 2.52 1.36 8.26
N GLY A 72 3.78 1.80 8.24
CA GLY A 72 4.21 2.98 8.97
C GLY A 72 5.70 3.28 8.79
N VAL A 73 6.22 4.11 9.69
CA VAL A 73 7.63 4.53 9.73
C VAL A 73 8.20 4.31 11.13
N CYS A 74 9.31 3.58 11.21
CA CYS A 74 10.06 3.42 12.46
C CYS A 74 10.75 4.75 12.82
N LEU A 75 10.45 5.27 14.00
CA LEU A 75 10.95 6.57 14.45
C LEU A 75 12.33 6.50 15.12
N ASP A 76 12.84 5.29 15.38
CA ASP A 76 14.10 5.07 16.09
C ASP A 76 14.90 3.90 15.49
N GLU A 77 16.11 3.73 15.99
CA GLU A 77 17.01 2.60 15.74
C GLU A 77 16.83 1.55 16.83
N GLY A 78 17.14 0.29 16.54
CA GLY A 78 16.96 -0.78 17.52
C GLY A 78 17.46 -2.13 17.06
N ALA A 79 17.72 -3.02 18.02
CA ALA A 79 18.04 -4.40 17.75
C ALA A 79 16.76 -5.23 17.55
N LYS A 80 16.92 -6.42 16.97
CA LYS A 80 15.83 -7.41 16.92
C LYS A 80 15.32 -7.71 18.32
N GLY A 81 14.00 -7.63 18.50
CA GLY A 81 13.29 -7.87 19.76
C GLY A 81 12.96 -6.60 20.53
N ASP A 82 13.56 -5.46 20.17
CA ASP A 82 13.30 -4.19 20.83
C ASP A 82 11.89 -3.68 20.50
N SER A 83 11.27 -3.01 21.48
CA SER A 83 9.99 -2.34 21.31
C SER A 83 10.23 -0.90 20.86
N VAL A 84 9.88 -0.59 19.61
CA VAL A 84 10.17 0.69 18.96
C VAL A 84 8.88 1.37 18.50
N SER A 85 8.88 2.70 18.46
CA SER A 85 7.74 3.49 18.00
C SER A 85 7.63 3.48 16.47
N VAL A 86 6.44 3.15 15.97
CA VAL A 86 6.07 3.18 14.56
C VAL A 86 5.00 4.25 14.37
N ALA A 87 5.32 5.29 13.60
CA ALA A 87 4.33 6.26 13.13
C ALA A 87 3.37 5.60 12.14
N LEU A 88 2.08 5.88 12.27
CA LEU A 88 0.98 5.33 11.47
C LEU A 88 0.36 6.44 10.61
N PRO A 89 0.78 6.61 9.34
CA PRO A 89 0.40 7.78 8.55
C PRO A 89 -1.08 7.86 8.17
N GLY A 90 -1.81 6.74 8.23
CA GLY A 90 -3.26 6.73 8.05
C GLY A 90 -4.07 7.07 9.31
N CYS A 91 -3.40 7.23 10.46
CA CYS A 91 -4.06 7.36 11.76
C CYS A 91 -4.12 8.81 12.29
N ALA A 92 -3.24 9.69 11.83
CA ALA A 92 -3.19 11.09 12.23
C ALA A 92 -2.87 11.99 11.03
N GLU A 93 -3.52 13.15 10.96
CA GLU A 93 -3.23 14.18 9.96
C GLU A 93 -1.90 14.87 10.30
N SER A 94 -0.81 14.29 9.82
CA SER A 94 0.55 14.80 10.03
C SER A 94 1.45 14.46 8.85
N THR A 95 2.49 15.26 8.68
CA THR A 95 3.64 14.88 7.86
C THR A 95 4.53 13.92 8.64
N PHE A 96 5.43 13.25 7.94
CA PHE A 96 6.43 12.38 8.55
C PHE A 96 7.74 12.41 7.77
N VAL A 97 8.81 11.96 8.41
CA VAL A 97 10.14 11.94 7.82
C VAL A 97 10.47 10.53 7.35
N CYS A 98 11.04 10.39 6.16
CA CYS A 98 11.57 9.13 5.63
C CYS A 98 13.01 9.29 5.18
N ARG A 99 13.75 8.17 5.14
CA ARG A 99 15.07 8.09 4.50
C ARG A 99 14.94 7.91 3.00
N THR A 100 15.61 8.74 2.21
CA THR A 100 15.66 8.59 0.75
C THR A 100 16.65 7.52 0.30
N SER A 101 16.38 6.88 -0.83
CA SER A 101 17.30 5.97 -1.53
C SER A 101 17.96 6.60 -2.77
N ALA A 102 17.44 7.74 -3.22
CA ALA A 102 17.94 8.52 -4.35
C ALA A 102 17.74 10.02 -4.05
N ASN A 103 18.23 10.88 -4.94
CA ASN A 103 17.91 12.31 -4.86
C ASN A 103 16.42 12.53 -5.10
N VAL A 104 15.81 13.39 -4.28
CA VAL A 104 14.39 13.73 -4.28
C VAL A 104 14.24 15.24 -4.46
N SER A 105 13.32 15.64 -5.30
CA SER A 105 12.86 17.02 -5.45
C SER A 105 11.56 17.24 -4.67
N ALA A 106 11.32 18.47 -4.22
CA ALA A 106 10.03 18.84 -3.65
C ALA A 106 8.91 18.64 -4.70
N GLY A 107 7.79 18.05 -4.29
CA GLY A 107 6.66 17.71 -5.16
C GLY A 107 6.74 16.31 -5.79
N ASP A 108 7.86 15.59 -5.67
CA ASP A 108 7.97 14.23 -6.19
C ASP A 108 6.97 13.29 -5.46
N SER A 109 6.28 12.45 -6.23
CA SER A 109 5.62 11.27 -5.66
C SER A 109 6.69 10.27 -5.23
N LEU A 110 6.59 9.82 -3.98
CA LEU A 110 7.56 8.92 -3.37
C LEU A 110 6.97 7.54 -3.16
N TYR A 111 7.80 6.53 -3.39
CA TYR A 111 7.42 5.12 -3.32
C TYR A 111 8.40 4.32 -2.47
N ALA A 112 7.90 3.23 -1.88
CA ALA A 112 8.69 2.31 -1.10
C ALA A 112 9.84 1.71 -1.94
N SER A 113 11.02 1.69 -1.33
CA SER A 113 12.26 1.20 -1.90
C SER A 113 12.93 0.22 -0.93
N ALA A 114 13.99 -0.45 -1.38
CA ALA A 114 14.71 -1.41 -0.56
C ALA A 114 15.29 -0.76 0.73
N GLY A 115 15.33 -1.54 1.81
CA GLY A 115 15.87 -1.11 3.10
C GLY A 115 15.03 -0.04 3.81
N GLY A 116 13.71 -0.04 3.60
CA GLY A 116 12.78 0.88 4.26
C GLY A 116 12.88 2.32 3.76
N LYS A 117 13.46 2.54 2.59
CA LYS A 117 13.69 3.89 2.06
C LYS A 117 12.58 4.31 1.09
N VAL A 118 12.59 5.58 0.72
CA VAL A 118 11.73 6.15 -0.32
C VAL A 118 12.52 6.49 -1.58
N SER A 119 11.86 6.42 -2.74
CA SER A 119 12.42 6.77 -4.05
C SER A 119 11.39 7.56 -4.86
N PRO A 120 11.79 8.57 -5.66
CA PRO A 120 10.89 9.21 -6.62
C PRO A 120 10.62 8.30 -7.84
N VAL A 121 11.43 7.25 -8.02
CA VAL A 121 11.23 6.24 -9.05
C VAL A 121 10.61 5.00 -8.40
N ALA A 122 9.32 4.75 -8.64
CA ALA A 122 8.71 3.51 -8.19
C ALA A 122 9.31 2.30 -8.94
N GLY A 123 9.78 1.31 -8.18
CA GLY A 123 10.11 -0.01 -8.70
C GLY A 123 8.87 -0.89 -8.92
N ASP A 124 9.09 -2.08 -9.46
CA ASP A 124 8.01 -3.03 -9.73
C ASP A 124 7.31 -3.47 -8.44
N GLY A 125 5.98 -3.38 -8.46
CA GLY A 125 5.15 -3.72 -7.30
C GLY A 125 5.28 -2.76 -6.11
N ALA A 126 5.97 -1.62 -6.28
CA ALA A 126 6.15 -0.63 -5.24
C ALA A 126 4.82 -0.04 -4.74
N TYR A 127 4.86 0.50 -3.52
CA TYR A 127 3.74 1.18 -2.90
C TYR A 127 4.02 2.68 -2.81
N LYS A 128 3.01 3.50 -3.08
CA LYS A 128 3.09 4.93 -2.85
C LYS A 128 3.17 5.19 -1.35
N VAL A 129 4.01 6.15 -0.98
CA VAL A 129 4.26 6.58 0.39
C VAL A 129 3.71 7.97 0.60
N GLY A 130 3.81 8.85 -0.39
CA GLY A 130 3.29 10.19 -0.30
C GLY A 130 3.93 11.14 -1.32
N VAL A 131 3.88 12.43 -1.02
CA VAL A 131 4.49 13.50 -1.81
C VAL A 131 5.57 14.19 -0.97
N ALA A 132 6.74 14.42 -1.57
CA ALA A 132 7.84 15.12 -0.92
C ALA A 132 7.51 16.61 -0.70
N LEU A 133 7.67 17.11 0.53
CA LEU A 133 7.49 18.53 0.85
C LEU A 133 8.79 19.33 0.73
N CYS A 134 9.94 18.64 0.76
CA CYS A 134 11.26 19.24 0.60
C CYS A 134 12.16 18.36 -0.29
N SER A 135 13.25 18.93 -0.78
CA SER A 135 14.26 18.19 -1.55
C SER A 135 15.29 17.56 -0.61
N ALA A 136 15.83 16.39 -0.97
CA ALA A 136 16.83 15.68 -0.18
C ALA A 136 17.78 14.87 -1.07
N ALA A 137 19.05 14.80 -0.69
CA ALA A 137 20.01 13.90 -1.33
C ALA A 137 19.75 12.44 -0.91
N ALA A 138 20.30 11.48 -1.65
CA ALA A 138 20.20 10.06 -1.30
C ALA A 138 20.72 9.76 0.12
N GLY A 139 19.94 9.01 0.91
CA GLY A 139 20.27 8.61 2.28
C GLY A 139 19.89 9.64 3.36
N CYS A 140 19.46 10.84 2.95
CA CYS A 140 19.05 11.92 3.84
C CYS A 140 17.56 11.81 4.23
N PRO A 141 17.15 12.43 5.35
CA PRO A 141 15.75 12.57 5.69
C PRO A 141 15.03 13.49 4.69
N VAL A 142 13.79 13.14 4.35
CA VAL A 142 12.85 13.96 3.58
C VAL A 142 11.49 13.99 4.29
N GLU A 143 10.86 15.16 4.33
CA GLU A 143 9.51 15.31 4.88
C GLU A 143 8.46 15.01 3.80
N ILE A 144 7.42 14.27 4.19
CA ILE A 144 6.42 13.69 3.30
C ILE A 144 5.00 13.96 3.82
N ASP A 145 4.10 14.30 2.90
CA ASP A 145 2.65 14.23 3.11
C ASP A 145 2.11 12.84 2.67
N PRO A 146 1.47 12.04 3.54
CA PRO A 146 1.07 10.64 3.30
C PRO A 146 -0.01 10.36 2.24
N GLN A 147 -0.17 11.22 1.24
CA GLN A 147 -1.19 11.03 0.20
C GLN A 147 -1.03 9.68 -0.53
N GLY A 148 -2.05 8.83 -0.43
CA GLY A 148 -2.05 7.48 -1.03
C GLY A 148 -1.08 6.50 -0.35
N PHE A 149 -0.74 6.71 0.93
CA PHE A 149 0.17 5.84 1.67
C PHE A 149 -0.30 4.37 1.64
N GLY A 150 0.57 3.48 1.16
CA GLY A 150 0.31 2.05 1.06
C GLY A 150 -0.56 1.64 -0.13
N GLU A 151 -0.90 2.55 -1.04
CA GLU A 151 -1.51 2.22 -2.33
C GLU A 151 -0.48 1.64 -3.29
N ARG A 152 -0.92 0.85 -4.27
CA ARG A 152 -0.02 0.38 -5.34
C ARG A 152 0.43 1.57 -6.19
N ALA A 153 1.71 1.58 -6.57
CA ALA A 153 2.26 2.59 -7.47
C ALA A 153 1.59 2.56 -8.85
N TRP A 154 1.22 1.37 -9.32
CA TRP A 154 0.46 1.17 -10.55
C TRP A 154 -1.00 0.90 -10.20
N GLN A 155 -1.92 1.62 -10.84
CA GLN A 155 -3.35 1.48 -10.65
C GLN A 155 -4.06 1.31 -11.99
N VAL A 156 -5.22 0.63 -11.96
CA VAL A 156 -6.14 0.65 -13.10
C VAL A 156 -6.68 2.06 -13.20
N HIS A 157 -6.30 2.76 -14.26
CA HIS A 157 -6.74 4.12 -14.52
C HIS A 157 -8.10 4.14 -15.22
N SER A 158 -8.26 3.28 -16.23
CA SER A 158 -9.50 3.18 -16.98
C SER A 158 -9.64 1.77 -17.56
N CYS A 159 -10.88 1.33 -17.79
CA CYS A 159 -11.16 0.07 -18.43
C CYS A 159 -12.52 0.11 -19.12
N GLY A 160 -12.74 -0.81 -20.05
CA GLY A 160 -14.02 -0.86 -20.73
C GLY A 160 -14.10 -1.93 -21.80
N LEU A 161 -15.17 -1.81 -22.58
CA LEU A 161 -15.44 -2.63 -23.74
C LEU A 161 -15.55 -1.68 -24.95
N TYR A 162 -14.65 -1.85 -25.92
CA TYR A 162 -14.73 -1.17 -27.20
C TYR A 162 -15.51 -2.04 -28.19
N VAL A 163 -16.50 -1.45 -28.86
CA VAL A 163 -17.29 -2.11 -29.91
C VAL A 163 -16.76 -1.61 -31.24
N TRP A 164 -16.31 -2.55 -32.09
CA TRP A 164 -15.74 -2.23 -33.39
C TRP A 164 -16.77 -1.53 -34.29
N THR A 165 -16.32 -0.57 -35.08
CA THR A 165 -17.22 0.33 -35.83
C THR A 165 -17.23 0.06 -37.34
N GLY A 166 -16.18 -0.55 -37.88
CA GLY A 166 -16.02 -0.78 -39.31
C GLY A 166 -15.62 -2.20 -39.70
N ALA A 167 -15.04 -2.32 -40.89
CA ALA A 167 -14.44 -3.56 -41.40
C ALA A 167 -12.93 -3.38 -41.58
N THR A 168 -12.27 -2.85 -40.56
CA THR A 168 -10.84 -2.51 -40.53
C THR A 168 -10.07 -3.44 -39.60
N SER A 169 -8.74 -3.48 -39.73
CA SER A 169 -7.84 -4.17 -38.80
C SER A 169 -7.29 -3.26 -37.70
N SER A 170 -7.65 -1.96 -37.70
CA SER A 170 -7.21 -1.01 -36.67
C SER A 170 -8.28 0.04 -36.44
N GLU A 171 -8.53 0.36 -35.17
CA GLU A 171 -9.43 1.43 -34.73
C GLU A 171 -8.89 2.08 -33.46
N THR A 172 -9.23 3.35 -33.25
CA THR A 172 -8.77 4.13 -32.10
C THR A 172 -9.97 4.53 -31.24
N LEU A 173 -9.92 4.16 -29.96
CA LEU A 173 -10.77 4.73 -28.93
C LEU A 173 -10.17 6.08 -28.51
N ALA A 174 -10.85 7.17 -28.84
CA ALA A 174 -10.39 8.51 -28.47
C ALA A 174 -10.50 8.74 -26.95
N SER A 175 -9.46 9.31 -26.35
CA SER A 175 -9.47 9.81 -24.97
C SER A 175 -8.50 10.98 -24.82
N GLY A 176 -8.95 12.06 -24.18
CA GLY A 176 -8.09 13.20 -23.82
C GLY A 176 -7.37 13.04 -22.47
N GLU A 177 -7.65 11.96 -21.75
CA GLU A 177 -7.10 11.74 -20.40
C GLU A 177 -5.89 10.80 -20.41
N LEU A 178 -5.62 10.10 -21.52
CA LEU A 178 -4.54 9.14 -21.66
C LEU A 178 -3.28 9.78 -22.27
N GLY A 179 -2.11 9.29 -21.88
CA GLY A 179 -0.83 9.76 -22.42
C GLY A 179 0.20 8.64 -22.56
N GLU A 180 1.34 8.95 -23.19
CA GLU A 180 2.39 7.97 -23.55
C GLU A 180 2.98 7.17 -22.38
N GLY A 181 2.82 7.63 -21.13
CA GLY A 181 3.27 6.91 -19.93
C GLY A 181 2.33 5.80 -19.44
N ASP A 182 1.14 5.68 -20.04
CA ASP A 182 0.15 4.67 -19.67
C ASP A 182 0.33 3.36 -20.43
N ILE A 183 -0.08 2.25 -19.81
CA ILE A 183 0.03 0.91 -20.39
C ILE A 183 -1.35 0.34 -20.65
N ALA A 184 -1.68 0.04 -21.91
CA ALA A 184 -2.92 -0.64 -22.26
C ALA A 184 -2.73 -2.15 -22.40
N PHE A 185 -3.71 -2.90 -21.88
CA PHE A 185 -3.93 -4.31 -22.18
C PHE A 185 -5.25 -4.46 -22.88
N ALA A 186 -5.31 -5.36 -23.86
CA ALA A 186 -6.54 -5.66 -24.57
C ALA A 186 -6.67 -7.15 -24.82
N SER A 187 -7.92 -7.61 -24.88
CA SER A 187 -8.28 -8.95 -25.32
C SER A 187 -9.53 -8.91 -26.17
N ILE A 188 -9.63 -9.85 -27.12
CA ILE A 188 -10.85 -10.02 -27.91
C ILE A 188 -11.90 -10.65 -26.99
N ALA A 189 -12.91 -9.86 -26.64
CA ALA A 189 -14.03 -10.30 -25.82
C ALA A 189 -15.10 -11.04 -26.65
N ALA A 190 -15.26 -10.65 -27.91
CA ALA A 190 -16.06 -11.37 -28.89
C ALA A 190 -15.45 -11.16 -30.28
N ALA A 191 -15.17 -12.25 -30.98
CA ALA A 191 -14.76 -12.20 -32.38
C ALA A 191 -16.00 -12.07 -33.28
N GLY A 192 -16.03 -11.04 -34.12
CA GLY A 192 -17.03 -10.86 -35.16
C GLY A 192 -16.61 -11.40 -36.51
N GLY A 193 -15.30 -11.53 -36.74
CA GLY A 193 -14.69 -12.07 -37.96
C GLY A 193 -13.75 -13.25 -37.68
N SER A 194 -12.58 -13.24 -38.32
CA SER A 194 -11.55 -14.28 -38.20
C SER A 194 -10.35 -13.88 -37.34
N GLU A 195 -10.43 -12.72 -36.68
CA GLU A 195 -9.42 -12.20 -35.77
C GLU A 195 -9.19 -13.13 -34.59
N LYS A 196 -7.93 -13.25 -34.17
CA LYS A 196 -7.48 -14.14 -33.09
C LYS A 196 -6.63 -13.42 -32.07
N SER A 197 -6.07 -12.27 -32.41
CA SER A 197 -5.26 -11.48 -31.49
C SER A 197 -5.52 -9.99 -31.65
N VAL A 198 -5.29 -9.27 -30.55
CA VAL A 198 -5.36 -7.81 -30.49
C VAL A 198 -4.13 -7.29 -29.77
N SER A 199 -3.56 -6.21 -30.26
CA SER A 199 -2.63 -5.36 -29.51
C SER A 199 -3.28 -4.01 -29.23
N ALA A 200 -2.85 -3.37 -28.15
CA ALA A 200 -3.29 -2.04 -27.76
C ALA A 200 -2.07 -1.17 -27.48
N ILE A 201 -2.08 0.05 -28.02
CA ILE A 201 -1.03 1.05 -27.78
C ILE A 201 -1.73 2.33 -27.34
N VAL A 202 -1.25 2.90 -26.23
CA VAL A 202 -1.69 4.23 -25.79
C VAL A 202 -0.85 5.29 -26.49
N SER A 203 -1.51 6.36 -26.94
CA SER A 203 -0.88 7.56 -27.46
C SER A 203 -1.63 8.79 -26.96
N ASP A 204 -1.05 9.96 -27.13
CA ASP A 204 -1.76 11.23 -26.93
C ASP A 204 -2.99 11.27 -27.86
N GLY A 205 -4.18 11.12 -27.28
CA GLY A 205 -5.44 11.05 -28.02
C GLY A 205 -6.20 9.72 -27.87
N GLY A 206 -5.66 8.71 -27.21
CA GLY A 206 -6.43 7.52 -26.78
C GLY A 206 -5.71 6.18 -26.92
N ILE A 207 -6.49 5.12 -27.19
CA ILE A 207 -5.98 3.75 -27.35
C ILE A 207 -6.20 3.31 -28.78
N THR A 208 -5.13 2.93 -29.47
CA THR A 208 -5.22 2.29 -30.78
C THR A 208 -5.19 0.78 -30.62
N PHE A 209 -6.24 0.12 -31.06
CA PHE A 209 -6.34 -1.33 -31.13
C PHE A 209 -5.95 -1.81 -32.53
N SER A 210 -5.12 -2.84 -32.61
CA SER A 210 -4.76 -3.48 -33.88
C SER A 210 -5.05 -4.98 -33.81
N LEU A 211 -5.81 -5.47 -34.78
CA LEU A 211 -6.19 -6.87 -34.95
C LEU A 211 -5.31 -7.53 -36.01
N ASP A 212 -5.15 -8.85 -35.91
CA ASP A 212 -4.47 -9.68 -36.93
C ASP A 212 -5.33 -9.96 -38.17
N ALA A 213 -6.61 -9.63 -38.12
CA ALA A 213 -7.54 -9.66 -39.24
C ALA A 213 -8.51 -8.47 -39.16
N ALA A 214 -9.31 -8.26 -40.20
CA ALA A 214 -10.35 -7.23 -40.15
C ALA A 214 -11.43 -7.61 -39.13
N GLY A 215 -11.68 -6.70 -38.19
CA GLY A 215 -12.83 -6.79 -37.30
C GLY A 215 -14.13 -6.53 -38.07
N THR A 216 -15.25 -6.77 -37.40
CA THR A 216 -16.59 -6.59 -37.95
C THR A 216 -17.40 -5.66 -37.05
N ALA A 217 -17.98 -4.62 -37.67
CA ALA A 217 -18.78 -3.61 -37.00
C ALA A 217 -19.87 -4.22 -36.12
N SER A 218 -20.04 -3.68 -34.91
CA SER A 218 -21.00 -4.09 -33.88
C SER A 218 -20.83 -5.50 -33.28
N SER A 219 -20.16 -6.44 -33.96
CA SER A 219 -19.97 -7.82 -33.50
C SER A 219 -18.61 -8.07 -32.85
N THR A 220 -17.55 -7.46 -33.38
CA THR A 220 -16.22 -7.52 -32.76
C THR A 220 -16.17 -6.61 -31.54
N LYS A 221 -15.74 -7.16 -30.40
CA LYS A 221 -15.69 -6.44 -29.12
C LYS A 221 -14.34 -6.69 -28.45
N ILE A 222 -13.71 -5.61 -28.00
CA ILE A 222 -12.40 -5.63 -27.33
C ILE A 222 -12.58 -5.20 -25.89
N ALA A 223 -12.28 -6.09 -24.95
CA ALA A 223 -12.14 -5.71 -23.54
C ALA A 223 -10.76 -5.10 -23.36
N TRP A 224 -10.67 -3.98 -22.66
CA TRP A 224 -9.42 -3.27 -22.46
C TRP A 224 -9.30 -2.71 -21.05
N MET A 225 -8.07 -2.54 -20.61
CA MET A 225 -7.72 -1.81 -19.40
C MET A 225 -6.44 -1.02 -19.59
N VAL A 226 -6.35 0.11 -18.92
CA VAL A 226 -5.17 0.98 -18.89
C VAL A 226 -4.66 1.04 -17.46
N LEU A 227 -3.36 0.78 -17.30
CA LEU A 227 -2.63 0.99 -16.06
C LEU A 227 -1.86 2.31 -16.12
N ARG A 228 -1.91 3.07 -15.03
CA ARG A 228 -1.16 4.32 -14.84
C ARG A 228 -0.35 4.25 -13.57
N LYS A 229 0.78 4.96 -13.57
CA LYS A 229 1.59 5.20 -12.37
C LYS A 229 1.08 6.44 -11.62
N ASN A 230 0.81 6.30 -10.32
CA ASN A 230 0.33 7.36 -9.41
C ASN A 230 1.32 8.50 -9.18
#